data_AF-A0A2J8B7D7-F1
#
_entry.id   AF-A0A2J8B7D7-F1
#
_cell.length_a   1.000
_cell.length_b   1.000
_cell.length_c   1.000
_cell.angle_alpha   90.00
_cell.angle_beta   90.00
_cell.angle_gamma   90.00
#
_symmetry.space_group_name_H-M   'P 1'
#
loop_
_entity.id
_entity.type
_entity.pdbx_description
1 polymer ?
#
loop_
_entity_poly.entity_id
_entity_poly.type
_entity_poly.pdbx_seq_one_letter_code
_entity_poly.pdbx_strand_id
1 'polypeptide(L)'
;MRRTRAGGAGLLVYLIAYPACILFSGSGHYLLSGLVLLLAAVALFLQDLRKPGAPLLLRAVFSLSFVGGQALSCLKLSRLQVDWEPMMWCMCFLAFMVFWLTVEWGNRRFGVADEGRRMGASGGINTDRLWLGTVGITVISWISFLAEAKRLGYVPLLVRGVPHAYSYFHISGLHYFTVSAVLVPAFAAVWFGSTPRASAGKRRGMAACAVFSLLIPLLCVSRFQLLLSVFTAIASFLVLERSRLPVRTVLLTGAALIPLYLLLTAARSHSAAYLNGIFEMKRNLPVFVSQPYIYIANNYDNLNCLIRELPRHSFGLRMLFPLWALSGLKLIVPSLTALPLFVTKTELTTLTLFYDAWYDFGVLGVVSFSALLALLVLWMEHRVRDSHHPLFCVFYAQIAVYLSLSFFTTWFSNPATWFYFMEIAALRLFVGSATRRTGYGPV
;
A
#
# COMPACT_ATOMS: atom_id res chain seq x y z
N MET A 1 23.68 23.08 21.85
CA MET A 1 24.07 21.64 21.86
C MET A 1 23.13 20.78 22.72
N ARG A 2 21.80 20.87 22.54
CA ARG A 2 20.79 20.05 23.24
C ARG A 2 19.70 19.64 22.25
N ARG A 3 19.88 18.54 21.50
CA ARG A 3 18.80 17.92 20.68
C ARG A 3 19.22 16.55 20.10
N THR A 4 19.48 15.54 20.93
CA THR A 4 19.73 14.15 20.44
C THR A 4 19.32 13.01 21.38
N ARG A 5 18.53 13.23 22.45
CA ARG A 5 18.11 12.13 23.35
C ARG A 5 16.71 11.55 23.10
N ALA A 6 15.85 12.19 22.31
CA ALA A 6 14.46 11.75 22.11
C ALA A 6 14.28 10.69 20.98
N GLY A 7 15.34 10.38 20.23
CA GLY A 7 15.27 9.51 19.03
C GLY A 7 15.23 8.00 19.30
N GLY A 8 15.54 7.54 20.52
CA GLY A 8 15.72 6.10 20.81
C GLY A 8 14.67 5.42 21.69
N ALA A 9 13.73 6.15 22.30
CA ALA A 9 12.85 5.58 23.32
C ALA A 9 11.89 4.48 22.78
N GLY A 10 11.25 4.71 21.63
CA GLY A 10 10.38 3.71 21.02
C GLY A 10 11.16 2.51 20.44
N LEU A 11 12.37 2.75 19.91
CA LEU A 11 13.25 1.65 19.50
C LEU A 11 13.68 0.81 20.71
N LEU A 12 14.00 1.43 21.85
CA LEU A 12 14.33 0.71 23.07
C LEU A 12 13.15 -0.16 23.54
N VAL A 13 11.93 0.39 23.51
CA VAL A 13 10.71 -0.38 23.79
C VAL A 13 10.61 -1.58 22.86
N TYR A 14 10.83 -1.40 21.56
CA TYR A 14 10.84 -2.50 20.59
C TYR A 14 11.92 -3.54 20.88
N LEU A 15 13.15 -3.13 21.19
CA LEU A 15 14.28 -4.03 21.48
C LEU A 15 14.07 -4.86 22.75
N ILE A 16 13.27 -4.37 23.70
CA ILE A 16 12.87 -5.13 24.90
C ILE A 16 11.63 -6.00 24.61
N ALA A 17 10.64 -5.44 23.93
CA ALA A 17 9.39 -6.10 23.61
C ALA A 17 9.56 -7.27 22.65
N TYR A 18 10.50 -7.21 21.70
CA TYR A 18 10.68 -8.24 20.69
C TYR A 18 11.20 -9.56 21.29
N PRO A 19 12.27 -9.59 22.10
CA PRO A 19 12.67 -10.80 22.83
C PRO A 19 11.59 -11.29 23.80
N ALA A 20 10.91 -10.38 24.52
CA ALA A 20 9.81 -10.76 25.41
C ALA A 20 8.66 -11.45 24.64
N CYS A 21 8.34 -10.93 23.44
CA CYS A 21 7.36 -11.51 22.52
C CYS A 21 7.75 -12.95 22.12
N ILE A 22 9.03 -13.21 21.83
CA ILE A 22 9.55 -14.56 21.54
C ILE A 22 9.37 -15.48 22.75
N LEU A 23 9.72 -15.02 23.96
CA LEU A 23 9.58 -15.82 25.19
C LEU A 23 8.12 -16.16 25.51
N PHE A 24 7.21 -15.20 25.33
CA PHE A 24 5.77 -15.44 25.51
C PHE A 24 5.21 -16.39 24.45
N SER A 25 5.64 -16.25 23.19
CA SER A 25 5.25 -17.17 22.13
C SER A 25 5.74 -18.59 22.41
N GLY A 26 7.02 -18.74 22.80
CA GLY A 26 7.62 -20.05 23.11
C GLY A 26 7.05 -20.73 24.37
N SER A 27 6.39 -19.98 25.25
CA SER A 27 5.67 -20.50 26.42
C SER A 27 4.17 -20.68 26.20
N GLY A 28 3.67 -20.50 24.96
CA GLY A 28 2.26 -20.63 24.61
C GLY A 28 1.36 -19.44 25.00
N HIS A 29 1.93 -18.36 25.55
CA HIS A 29 1.22 -17.13 25.93
C HIS A 29 1.03 -16.18 24.74
N TYR A 30 0.39 -16.64 23.67
CA TYR A 30 0.24 -15.91 22.40
C TYR A 30 -0.46 -14.55 22.52
N LEU A 31 -1.47 -14.44 23.40
CA LEU A 31 -2.17 -13.17 23.63
C LEU A 31 -1.19 -12.11 24.18
N LEU A 32 -0.35 -12.49 25.13
CA LEU A 32 0.63 -11.58 25.74
C LEU A 32 1.74 -11.24 24.74
N SER A 33 2.20 -12.23 23.97
CA SER A 33 3.15 -12.07 22.87
C SER A 33 2.69 -10.99 21.87
N GLY A 34 1.47 -11.13 21.34
CA GLY A 34 0.90 -10.16 20.42
C GLY A 34 0.64 -8.78 21.05
N LEU A 35 0.14 -8.71 22.29
CA LEU A 35 -0.12 -7.43 22.96
C LEU A 35 1.16 -6.63 23.22
N VAL A 36 2.23 -7.28 23.69
CA VAL A 36 3.53 -6.63 23.96
C VAL A 36 4.12 -6.05 22.67
N LEU A 37 4.07 -6.80 21.57
CA LEU A 37 4.57 -6.31 20.28
C LEU A 37 3.67 -5.22 19.68
N LEU A 38 2.36 -5.27 19.92
CA LEU A 38 1.42 -4.22 19.50
C LEU A 38 1.69 -2.90 20.22
N LEU A 39 1.94 -2.95 21.53
CA LEU A 39 2.33 -1.77 22.31
C LEU A 39 3.65 -1.17 21.80
N ALA A 40 4.61 -2.01 21.42
CA ALA A 40 5.86 -1.55 20.79
C ALA A 40 5.62 -0.87 19.44
N ALA A 41 4.76 -1.43 18.57
CA ALA A 41 4.38 -0.81 17.30
C ALA A 41 3.75 0.57 17.49
N VAL A 42 2.84 0.71 18.47
CA VAL A 42 2.21 1.98 18.82
C VAL A 42 3.24 2.97 19.40
N ALA A 43 4.15 2.51 20.28
CA ALA A 43 5.20 3.36 20.84
C ALA A 43 6.13 3.91 19.76
N LEU A 44 6.55 3.08 18.80
CA LEU A 44 7.33 3.48 17.62
C LEU A 44 6.59 4.54 16.79
N PHE A 45 5.32 4.30 16.48
CA PHE A 45 4.49 5.22 15.72
C PHE A 45 4.32 6.58 16.41
N LEU A 46 3.97 6.57 17.71
CA LEU A 46 3.79 7.80 18.49
C LEU A 46 5.09 8.58 18.64
N GLN A 47 6.23 7.89 18.78
CA GLN A 47 7.54 8.54 18.85
C GLN A 47 7.84 9.31 17.56
N ASP A 48 7.56 8.72 16.41
CA ASP A 48 7.80 9.33 15.12
C ASP A 48 6.79 10.43 14.80
N LEU A 49 5.53 10.34 15.26
CA LEU A 49 4.55 11.44 15.16
C LEU A 49 4.93 12.67 16.00
N ARG A 50 5.71 12.49 17.07
CA ARG A 50 6.25 13.60 17.86
C ARG A 50 7.40 14.32 17.15
N LYS A 51 7.98 13.71 16.10
CA LYS A 51 9.04 14.36 15.34
C LYS A 51 8.42 15.49 14.49
N PRO A 52 8.99 16.70 14.56
CA PRO A 52 8.49 17.81 13.76
C PRO A 52 8.73 17.57 12.26
N GLY A 53 7.69 17.72 11.42
CA GLY A 53 7.78 17.73 9.95
C GLY A 53 7.19 16.52 9.19
N ALA A 54 6.57 16.84 8.03
CA ALA A 54 5.78 16.02 7.10
C ALA A 54 4.41 15.51 7.63
N PRO A 55 3.32 15.65 6.85
CA PRO A 55 1.97 15.24 7.27
C PRO A 55 1.77 13.72 7.38
N LEU A 56 2.66 12.94 6.75
CA LEU A 56 2.62 11.47 6.73
C LEU A 56 4.05 10.91 6.72
N LEU A 57 4.63 10.66 7.90
CA LEU A 57 6.00 10.14 8.01
C LEU A 57 6.04 8.66 7.60
N LEU A 58 6.77 8.34 6.54
CA LEU A 58 6.78 7.00 5.95
C LEU A 58 7.38 5.97 6.91
N ARG A 59 8.41 6.35 7.68
CA ARG A 59 8.95 5.49 8.74
C ARG A 59 7.91 5.13 9.79
N ALA A 60 7.09 6.09 10.22
CA ALA A 60 6.05 5.86 11.22
C ALA A 60 5.01 4.86 10.70
N VAL A 61 4.52 5.10 9.48
CA VAL A 61 3.52 4.27 8.82
C VAL A 61 4.01 2.83 8.64
N PHE A 62 5.24 2.66 8.16
CA PHE A 62 5.85 1.34 8.02
C PHE A 62 6.02 0.65 9.37
N SER A 63 6.50 1.37 10.40
CA SER A 63 6.70 0.80 11.74
C SER A 63 5.39 0.29 12.33
N LEU A 64 4.32 1.08 12.25
CA LEU A 64 3.00 0.67 12.73
C LEU A 64 2.44 -0.52 11.96
N SER A 65 2.52 -0.49 10.63
CA SER A 65 1.98 -1.53 9.76
C SER A 65 2.74 -2.85 9.90
N PHE A 66 4.06 -2.81 9.77
CA PHE A 66 4.88 -4.01 9.72
C PHE A 66 5.02 -4.67 11.08
N VAL A 67 5.30 -3.91 12.15
CA VAL A 67 5.38 -4.45 13.51
C VAL A 67 3.99 -4.77 14.06
N GLY A 68 2.98 -3.93 13.76
CA GLY A 68 1.59 -4.20 14.14
C GLY A 68 1.01 -5.44 13.46
N GLY A 69 1.34 -5.69 12.19
CA GLY A 69 0.98 -6.91 11.48
C GLY A 69 1.59 -8.16 12.12
N GLN A 70 2.87 -8.09 12.51
CA GLN A 70 3.52 -9.17 13.27
C GLN A 70 2.81 -9.41 14.60
N ALA A 71 2.50 -8.35 15.34
CA ALA A 71 1.81 -8.42 16.61
C ALA A 71 0.43 -9.11 16.49
N LEU A 72 -0.35 -8.77 15.46
CA LEU A 72 -1.64 -9.41 15.19
C LEU A 72 -1.48 -10.89 14.84
N SER A 73 -0.47 -11.26 14.05
CA SER A 73 -0.19 -12.67 13.76
C SER A 73 0.22 -13.45 15.02
N CYS A 74 1.00 -12.85 15.93
CA CYS A 74 1.40 -13.44 17.21
C CYS A 74 0.23 -13.73 18.17
N LEU A 75 -0.95 -13.13 17.97
CA LEU A 75 -2.15 -13.45 18.77
C LEU A 75 -2.68 -14.87 18.52
N LYS A 76 -2.34 -15.49 17.39
CA LYS A 76 -2.71 -16.87 17.01
C LYS A 76 -4.20 -17.17 17.24
N LEU A 77 -5.10 -16.31 16.77
CA LEU A 77 -6.55 -16.44 16.98
C LEU A 77 -7.21 -17.47 16.04
N SER A 78 -6.53 -17.90 14.98
CA SER A 78 -6.98 -18.98 14.09
C SER A 78 -6.22 -20.29 14.33
N ARG A 79 -6.85 -21.41 14.01
CA ARG A 79 -6.26 -22.76 14.04
C ARG A 79 -5.26 -22.98 12.90
N LEU A 80 -5.29 -22.15 11.86
CA LEU A 80 -4.32 -22.18 10.76
C LEU A 80 -2.93 -21.70 11.18
N GLN A 81 -2.84 -20.97 12.30
CA GLN A 81 -1.61 -20.31 12.70
C GLN A 81 -0.79 -21.21 13.62
N VAL A 82 0.43 -21.47 13.21
CA VAL A 82 1.40 -22.33 13.89
C VAL A 82 2.49 -21.50 14.57
N ASP A 83 3.31 -22.14 15.40
CA ASP A 83 4.51 -21.51 15.93
C ASP A 83 5.44 -21.10 14.79
N TRP A 84 6.00 -19.91 14.95
CA TRP A 84 6.94 -19.35 13.98
C TRP A 84 8.30 -20.01 14.12
N GLU A 85 8.91 -20.34 12.99
CA GLU A 85 10.29 -20.81 12.92
C GLU A 85 11.24 -19.77 13.54
N PRO A 86 12.35 -20.19 14.18
CA PRO A 86 13.35 -19.23 14.68
C PRO A 86 13.85 -18.27 13.59
N MET A 87 13.92 -18.76 12.36
CA MET A 87 14.30 -17.97 11.19
C MET A 87 13.27 -16.88 10.86
N MET A 88 11.97 -17.14 11.05
CA MET A 88 10.90 -16.15 10.90
C MET A 88 11.09 -14.99 11.88
N TRP A 89 11.40 -15.28 13.14
CA TRP A 89 11.72 -14.25 14.12
C TRP A 89 12.98 -13.47 13.75
N CYS A 90 14.04 -14.15 13.29
CA CYS A 90 15.28 -13.50 12.88
C CYS A 90 15.05 -12.51 11.72
N MET A 91 14.39 -12.94 10.66
CA MET A 91 14.18 -12.09 9.48
C MET A 91 13.22 -10.92 9.76
N CYS A 92 12.17 -11.10 10.58
CA CYS A 92 11.24 -10.02 10.91
C CYS A 92 11.94 -8.92 11.70
N PHE A 93 12.82 -9.34 12.61
CA PHE A 93 13.68 -8.44 13.35
C PHE A 93 14.64 -7.71 12.43
N LEU A 94 15.37 -8.43 11.58
CA LEU A 94 16.33 -7.85 10.64
C LEU A 94 15.66 -6.91 9.64
N ALA A 95 14.53 -7.30 9.06
CA ALA A 95 13.73 -6.49 8.13
C ALA A 95 13.39 -5.13 8.75
N PHE A 96 12.90 -5.11 9.99
CA PHE A 96 12.55 -3.88 10.67
C PHE A 96 13.79 -3.07 11.11
N MET A 97 14.77 -3.74 11.72
CA MET A 97 15.97 -3.08 12.26
C MET A 97 16.80 -2.43 11.17
N VAL A 98 17.05 -3.12 10.06
CA VAL A 98 17.78 -2.57 8.93
C VAL A 98 17.06 -1.34 8.38
N PHE A 99 15.75 -1.44 8.15
CA PHE A 99 14.96 -0.32 7.67
C PHE A 99 15.07 0.89 8.61
N TRP A 100 14.83 0.67 9.91
CA TRP A 100 14.82 1.74 10.91
C TRP A 100 16.21 2.39 11.04
N LEU A 101 17.27 1.59 11.12
CA LEU A 101 18.65 2.06 11.26
C LEU A 101 19.12 2.80 10.01
N THR A 102 18.78 2.33 8.82
CA THR A 102 19.11 3.03 7.57
C THR A 102 18.43 4.40 7.51
N VAL A 103 17.13 4.49 7.86
CA VAL A 103 16.44 5.79 7.94
C VAL A 103 17.05 6.70 9.02
N GLU A 104 17.38 6.16 10.19
CA GLU A 104 18.00 6.93 11.26
C GLU A 104 19.41 7.43 10.88
N TRP A 105 20.21 6.57 10.25
CA TRP A 105 21.52 6.93 9.71
C TRP A 105 21.40 8.05 8.68
N GLY A 106 20.46 7.94 7.73
CA GLY A 106 20.23 8.97 6.72
C GLY A 106 19.82 10.30 7.33
N ASN A 107 18.90 10.28 8.29
CA ASN A 107 18.48 11.48 9.02
C ASN A 107 19.63 12.12 9.82
N ARG A 108 20.58 11.35 10.34
CA ARG A 108 21.78 11.91 11.00
C ARG A 108 22.76 12.50 10.01
N ARG A 109 22.92 11.88 8.84
CA ARG A 109 23.91 12.25 7.84
C ARG A 109 23.49 13.45 6.98
N PHE A 110 22.21 13.52 6.61
CA PHE A 110 21.64 14.53 5.74
C PHE A 110 20.82 15.58 6.50
N GLY A 111 20.67 15.39 7.82
CA GLY A 111 19.75 16.14 8.65
C GLY A 111 18.36 15.53 8.61
N VAL A 112 17.60 15.71 9.69
CA VAL A 112 16.15 15.56 9.60
C VAL A 112 15.68 16.73 8.74
N ALA A 113 14.85 16.46 7.74
CA ALA A 113 14.28 17.54 6.93
C ALA A 113 13.65 18.59 7.86
N ASP A 114 14.23 19.79 7.90
CA ASP A 114 13.95 20.84 8.91
C ASP A 114 12.60 21.53 8.64
N GLU A 115 11.93 22.02 9.70
CA GLU A 115 10.63 22.71 9.62
C GLU A 115 10.73 24.13 9.03
N GLY A 116 11.92 24.75 9.11
CA GLY A 116 12.15 26.14 8.70
C GLY A 116 12.07 26.37 7.19
N ARG A 117 12.32 25.35 6.37
CA ARG A 117 12.00 25.40 4.93
C ARG A 117 10.52 25.12 4.78
N ARG A 118 9.71 26.19 4.75
CA ARG A 118 8.35 26.12 4.20
C ARG A 118 8.45 25.36 2.89
N MET A 119 7.85 24.16 2.84
CA MET A 119 7.65 23.39 1.62
C MET A 119 7.15 24.41 0.59
N GLY A 120 7.94 24.70 -0.46
CA GLY A 120 7.68 25.87 -1.29
C GLY A 120 6.25 25.81 -1.83
N ALA A 121 5.54 26.95 -1.98
CA ALA A 121 4.21 26.95 -2.59
C ALA A 121 4.23 26.05 -3.83
N SER A 122 3.24 25.17 -3.99
CA SER A 122 3.23 24.23 -5.14
C SER A 122 3.47 25.07 -6.38
N GLY A 123 4.56 24.77 -7.10
CA GLY A 123 4.88 25.48 -8.32
C GLY A 123 3.67 25.42 -9.23
N GLY A 124 3.36 26.52 -9.90
CA GLY A 124 2.25 26.56 -10.84
C GLY A 124 2.36 25.34 -11.75
N ILE A 125 1.36 24.48 -11.74
CA ILE A 125 1.20 23.42 -12.72
C ILE A 125 0.17 23.85 -13.75
N ASN A 126 0.26 23.27 -14.94
CA ASN A 126 -0.79 23.43 -15.91
C ASN A 126 -2.03 22.62 -15.46
N THR A 127 -2.90 23.25 -14.68
CA THR A 127 -4.11 22.64 -14.13
C THR A 127 -5.09 22.19 -15.21
N ASP A 128 -5.04 22.81 -16.39
CA ASP A 128 -5.85 22.39 -17.56
C ASP A 128 -5.34 21.09 -18.16
N ARG A 129 -4.01 20.91 -18.27
CA ARG A 129 -3.42 19.62 -18.67
C ARG A 129 -3.64 18.53 -17.63
N LEU A 130 -3.62 18.86 -16.34
CA LEU A 130 -3.95 17.89 -15.30
C LEU A 130 -5.41 17.44 -15.42
N TRP A 131 -6.33 18.39 -15.66
CA TRP A 131 -7.73 18.07 -15.91
C TRP A 131 -7.89 17.17 -17.13
N LEU A 132 -7.29 17.55 -18.26
CA LEU A 132 -7.36 16.78 -19.51
C LEU A 132 -6.76 15.38 -19.36
N GLY A 133 -5.61 15.26 -18.72
CA GLY A 133 -4.97 13.96 -18.47
C GLY A 133 -5.81 13.06 -17.57
N THR A 134 -6.43 13.62 -16.52
CA THR A 134 -7.33 12.86 -15.62
C THR A 134 -8.58 12.37 -16.35
N VAL A 135 -9.17 13.21 -17.21
CA VAL A 135 -10.29 12.82 -18.09
C VAL A 135 -9.85 11.72 -19.05
N GLY A 136 -8.69 11.88 -19.71
CA GLY A 136 -8.15 10.89 -20.64
C GLY A 136 -7.96 9.52 -20.00
N ILE A 137 -7.35 9.47 -18.81
CA ILE A 137 -7.17 8.22 -18.03
C ILE A 137 -8.53 7.60 -17.70
N THR A 138 -9.51 8.40 -17.27
CA THR A 138 -10.85 7.92 -16.95
C THR A 138 -11.53 7.29 -18.17
N VAL A 139 -11.46 7.96 -19.32
CA VAL A 139 -12.05 7.47 -20.58
C VAL A 139 -11.36 6.20 -21.05
N ILE A 140 -10.01 6.15 -21.04
CA ILE A 140 -9.25 4.95 -21.41
C ILE A 140 -9.58 3.77 -20.49
N SER A 141 -9.73 4.02 -19.19
CA SER A 141 -10.10 2.99 -18.22
C SER A 141 -11.48 2.40 -18.51
N TRP A 142 -12.46 3.25 -18.85
CA TRP A 142 -13.80 2.79 -19.22
C TRP A 142 -13.85 2.07 -20.55
N ILE A 143 -13.14 2.55 -21.57
CA ILE A 143 -13.02 1.86 -22.86
C ILE A 143 -12.43 0.47 -22.64
N SER A 144 -11.37 0.36 -21.83
CA SER A 144 -10.71 -0.90 -21.50
C SER A 144 -11.66 -1.84 -20.76
N PHE A 145 -12.36 -1.34 -19.73
CA PHE A 145 -13.37 -2.11 -18.99
C PHE A 145 -14.49 -2.64 -19.89
N LEU A 146 -15.05 -1.81 -20.76
CA LEU A 146 -16.12 -2.19 -21.68
C LEU A 146 -15.64 -3.21 -22.72
N ALA A 147 -14.39 -3.08 -23.20
CA ALA A 147 -13.78 -4.06 -24.09
C ALA A 147 -13.58 -5.42 -23.39
N GLU A 148 -13.14 -5.43 -22.13
CA GLU A 148 -13.05 -6.66 -21.32
C GLU A 148 -14.43 -7.29 -21.11
N ALA A 149 -15.42 -6.50 -20.70
CA ALA A 149 -16.79 -6.97 -20.49
C ALA A 149 -17.40 -7.57 -21.77
N LYS A 150 -17.19 -6.92 -22.92
CA LYS A 150 -17.65 -7.41 -24.23
C LYS A 150 -16.96 -8.72 -24.62
N ARG A 151 -15.64 -8.82 -24.43
CA ARG A 151 -14.86 -9.99 -24.85
C ARG A 151 -15.10 -11.21 -23.96
N LEU A 152 -15.23 -11.00 -22.65
CA LEU A 152 -15.47 -12.04 -21.65
C LEU A 152 -16.97 -12.39 -21.54
N GLY A 153 -17.86 -11.50 -22.00
CA GLY A 153 -19.30 -11.75 -22.07
C GLY A 153 -20.04 -11.53 -20.75
N TYR A 154 -19.40 -10.94 -19.74
CA TYR A 154 -20.02 -10.68 -18.44
C TYR A 154 -19.41 -9.48 -17.72
N VAL A 155 -20.13 -8.97 -16.71
CA VAL A 155 -19.64 -7.98 -15.74
C VAL A 155 -19.63 -8.64 -14.37
N PRO A 156 -18.51 -8.66 -13.62
CA PRO A 156 -18.39 -9.43 -12.38
C PRO A 156 -19.51 -9.16 -11.35
N LEU A 157 -19.94 -7.91 -11.18
CA LEU A 157 -21.02 -7.55 -10.25
C LEU A 157 -22.39 -8.15 -10.63
N LEU A 158 -22.65 -8.39 -11.91
CA LEU A 158 -23.95 -8.84 -12.41
C LEU A 158 -24.09 -10.38 -12.41
N VAL A 159 -22.98 -11.10 -12.26
CA VAL A 159 -22.97 -12.57 -12.26
C VAL A 159 -23.18 -13.09 -10.85
N ARG A 160 -24.14 -14.00 -10.67
CA ARG A 160 -24.43 -14.66 -9.38
C ARG A 160 -23.85 -16.08 -9.36
N GLY A 161 -23.43 -16.54 -8.18
CA GLY A 161 -22.99 -17.92 -7.98
C GLY A 161 -21.55 -18.22 -8.43
N VAL A 162 -20.77 -17.21 -8.83
CA VAL A 162 -19.36 -17.36 -9.21
C VAL A 162 -18.47 -16.57 -8.22
N PRO A 163 -17.98 -17.19 -7.13
CA PRO A 163 -17.29 -16.47 -6.05
C PRO A 163 -15.99 -15.78 -6.47
N HIS A 164 -15.38 -16.25 -7.58
CA HIS A 164 -14.12 -15.76 -8.13
C HIS A 164 -14.28 -15.05 -9.48
N ALA A 165 -15.48 -14.55 -9.82
CA ALA A 165 -15.77 -13.92 -11.11
C ALA A 165 -14.77 -12.81 -11.49
N TYR A 166 -14.31 -12.04 -10.50
CA TYR A 166 -13.28 -11.02 -10.70
C TYR A 166 -11.89 -11.58 -11.02
N SER A 167 -11.48 -12.67 -10.38
CA SER A 167 -10.14 -13.25 -10.58
C SER A 167 -9.92 -13.69 -12.03
N TYR A 168 -10.99 -14.06 -12.73
CA TYR A 168 -10.97 -14.41 -14.15
C TYR A 168 -11.33 -13.25 -15.09
N PHE A 169 -11.73 -12.09 -14.53
CA PHE A 169 -12.07 -10.90 -15.30
C PHE A 169 -10.83 -10.08 -15.60
N HIS A 170 -10.02 -10.55 -16.55
CA HIS A 170 -8.91 -9.77 -17.07
C HIS A 170 -8.50 -10.25 -18.47
N ILE A 171 -8.16 -9.29 -19.32
CA ILE A 171 -7.40 -9.55 -20.55
C ILE A 171 -5.95 -9.14 -20.30
N SER A 172 -5.02 -10.05 -20.59
CA SER A 172 -3.59 -9.80 -20.42
C SER A 172 -3.17 -8.50 -21.11
N GLY A 173 -2.52 -7.60 -20.37
CA GLY A 173 -2.11 -6.27 -20.85
C GLY A 173 -3.22 -5.22 -20.73
N LEU A 174 -4.40 -5.47 -21.31
CA LEU A 174 -5.50 -4.51 -21.31
C LEU A 174 -5.98 -4.16 -19.89
N HIS A 175 -6.03 -5.15 -19.00
CA HIS A 175 -6.54 -4.96 -17.65
C HIS A 175 -5.76 -3.88 -16.86
N TYR A 176 -4.47 -3.65 -17.16
CA TYR A 176 -3.71 -2.57 -16.52
C TYR A 176 -4.34 -1.20 -16.75
N PHE A 177 -4.87 -0.95 -17.94
CA PHE A 177 -5.59 0.28 -18.27
C PHE A 177 -6.96 0.35 -17.61
N THR A 178 -7.67 -0.77 -17.48
CA THR A 178 -8.92 -0.83 -16.71
C THR A 178 -8.70 -0.38 -15.26
N VAL A 179 -7.61 -0.83 -14.64
CA VAL A 179 -7.34 -0.59 -13.22
C VAL A 179 -6.63 0.74 -12.94
N SER A 180 -6.15 1.45 -13.97
CA SER A 180 -5.67 2.84 -13.87
C SER A 180 -6.68 3.79 -13.22
N ALA A 181 -7.97 3.48 -13.33
CA ALA A 181 -9.06 4.18 -12.64
C ALA A 181 -8.82 4.38 -11.13
N VAL A 182 -8.01 3.52 -10.50
CA VAL A 182 -7.62 3.63 -9.08
C VAL A 182 -6.92 4.95 -8.77
N LEU A 183 -6.14 5.53 -9.68
CA LEU A 183 -5.39 6.77 -9.45
C LEU A 183 -6.21 8.04 -9.68
N VAL A 184 -7.32 7.95 -10.42
CA VAL A 184 -8.13 9.11 -10.82
C VAL A 184 -8.62 9.92 -9.61
N PRO A 185 -9.11 9.33 -8.49
CA PRO A 185 -9.51 10.12 -7.33
C PRO A 185 -8.35 10.87 -6.67
N ALA A 186 -7.12 10.34 -6.73
CA ALA A 186 -5.94 11.03 -6.24
C ALA A 186 -5.55 12.22 -7.14
N PHE A 187 -5.61 12.04 -8.46
CA PHE A 187 -5.42 13.15 -9.42
C PHE A 187 -6.49 14.22 -9.26
N ALA A 188 -7.75 13.83 -9.04
CA ALA A 188 -8.84 14.75 -8.75
C ALA A 188 -8.61 15.53 -7.46
N ALA A 189 -8.20 14.86 -6.37
CA ALA A 189 -7.88 15.50 -5.09
C ALA A 189 -6.78 16.57 -5.27
N VAL A 190 -5.73 16.24 -6.02
CA VAL A 190 -4.64 17.18 -6.34
C VAL A 190 -5.12 18.34 -7.21
N TRP A 191 -5.97 18.08 -8.20
CA TRP A 191 -6.53 19.12 -9.06
C TRP A 191 -7.42 20.10 -8.29
N PHE A 192 -8.30 19.60 -7.41
CA PHE A 192 -9.15 20.43 -6.55
C PHE A 192 -8.31 21.32 -5.62
N GLY A 193 -7.27 20.76 -4.99
CA GLY A 193 -6.36 21.53 -4.15
C GLY A 193 -5.54 22.57 -4.90
N SER A 194 -5.26 22.33 -6.19
CA SER A 194 -4.46 23.22 -7.03
C SER A 194 -5.28 24.26 -7.80
N THR A 195 -6.61 24.12 -7.88
CA THR A 195 -7.49 24.96 -8.72
C THR A 195 -8.74 25.48 -7.98
N PRO A 196 -8.59 26.27 -6.91
CA PRO A 196 -9.73 26.73 -6.09
C PRO A 196 -10.73 27.62 -6.86
N ARG A 197 -10.31 28.30 -7.93
CA ARG A 197 -11.14 29.20 -8.76
C ARG A 197 -11.57 28.60 -10.11
N ALA A 198 -11.60 27.27 -10.24
CA ALA A 198 -12.07 26.62 -11.46
C ALA A 198 -13.56 26.90 -11.75
N SER A 199 -13.94 26.95 -13.04
CA SER A 199 -15.34 27.08 -13.45
C SER A 199 -16.19 25.91 -12.93
N ALA A 200 -17.47 26.16 -12.66
CA ALA A 200 -18.40 25.15 -12.17
C ALA A 200 -18.49 23.92 -13.10
N GLY A 201 -18.36 24.12 -14.41
CA GLY A 201 -18.29 23.04 -15.41
C GLY A 201 -17.09 22.13 -15.20
N LYS A 202 -15.87 22.70 -15.12
CA LYS A 202 -14.64 21.90 -14.90
C LYS A 202 -14.66 21.16 -13.57
N ARG A 203 -15.18 21.79 -12.50
CA ARG A 203 -15.35 21.15 -11.18
C ARG A 203 -16.31 19.97 -11.24
N ARG A 204 -17.48 20.13 -11.87
CA ARG A 204 -18.44 19.04 -12.08
C ARG A 204 -17.83 17.91 -12.91
N GLY A 205 -17.10 18.23 -13.99
CA GLY A 205 -16.41 17.25 -14.81
C GLY A 205 -15.36 16.43 -14.03
N MET A 206 -14.56 17.08 -13.17
CA MET A 206 -13.58 16.39 -12.34
C MET A 206 -14.24 15.51 -11.27
N ALA A 207 -15.30 16.01 -10.62
CA ALA A 207 -16.08 15.21 -9.67
C ALA A 207 -16.71 13.99 -10.35
N ALA A 208 -17.25 14.17 -11.57
CA ALA A 208 -17.76 13.07 -12.37
C ALA A 208 -16.66 12.04 -12.66
N CYS A 209 -15.45 12.46 -13.07
CA CYS A 209 -14.34 11.53 -13.31
C CYS A 209 -14.01 10.69 -12.08
N ALA A 210 -13.92 11.31 -10.89
CA ALA A 210 -13.67 10.59 -9.64
C ALA A 210 -14.79 9.60 -9.29
N VAL A 211 -16.05 9.96 -9.52
CA VAL A 211 -17.19 9.04 -9.30
C VAL A 211 -17.15 7.88 -10.30
N PHE A 212 -17.03 8.20 -11.60
CA PHE A 212 -16.99 7.20 -12.67
C PHE A 212 -15.80 6.26 -12.53
N SER A 213 -14.65 6.72 -12.04
CA SER A 213 -13.49 5.85 -11.82
C SER A 213 -13.72 4.87 -10.66
N LEU A 214 -14.41 5.28 -9.60
CA LEU A 214 -14.76 4.40 -8.46
C LEU A 214 -15.79 3.34 -8.82
N LEU A 215 -16.60 3.56 -9.87
CA LEU A 215 -17.54 2.55 -10.38
C LEU A 215 -16.81 1.32 -10.96
N ILE A 216 -15.63 1.47 -11.56
CA ILE A 216 -14.90 0.33 -12.15
C ILE A 216 -14.54 -0.72 -11.07
N PRO A 217 -13.86 -0.37 -9.96
CA PRO A 217 -13.65 -1.31 -8.85
C PRO A 217 -14.94 -1.92 -8.30
N LEU A 218 -16.06 -1.19 -8.28
CA LEU A 218 -17.35 -1.71 -7.83
C LEU A 218 -17.93 -2.75 -8.81
N LEU A 219 -17.92 -2.45 -10.11
CA LEU A 219 -18.38 -3.35 -11.17
C LEU A 219 -17.50 -4.61 -11.26
N CYS A 220 -16.22 -4.46 -10.99
CA CYS A 220 -15.26 -5.55 -10.85
C CYS A 220 -15.41 -6.32 -9.52
N VAL A 221 -16.16 -5.82 -8.53
CA VAL A 221 -16.23 -6.38 -7.17
C VAL A 221 -14.82 -6.46 -6.51
N SER A 222 -13.97 -5.49 -6.83
CA SER A 222 -12.58 -5.39 -6.39
C SER A 222 -12.43 -4.50 -5.15
N ARG A 223 -12.66 -5.11 -3.97
CA ARG A 223 -12.52 -4.45 -2.66
C ARG A 223 -11.16 -3.76 -2.48
N PHE A 224 -10.10 -4.43 -2.94
CA PHE A 224 -8.75 -3.94 -2.79
C PHE A 224 -8.48 -2.69 -3.63
N GLN A 225 -8.91 -2.66 -4.89
CA GLN A 225 -8.74 -1.48 -5.75
C GLN A 225 -9.51 -0.28 -5.23
N LEU A 226 -10.72 -0.52 -4.72
CA LEU A 226 -11.52 0.52 -4.10
C LEU A 226 -10.81 1.12 -2.87
N LEU A 227 -10.34 0.28 -1.94
CA LEU A 227 -9.59 0.73 -0.76
C LEU A 227 -8.31 1.47 -1.15
N LEU A 228 -7.56 0.92 -2.12
CA LEU A 228 -6.34 1.54 -2.63
C LEU A 228 -6.63 2.93 -3.21
N SER A 229 -7.68 3.06 -4.03
CA SER A 229 -8.06 4.31 -4.66
C SER A 229 -8.42 5.40 -3.64
N VAL A 230 -9.24 5.05 -2.65
CA VAL A 230 -9.67 5.97 -1.60
C VAL A 230 -8.50 6.35 -0.68
N PHE A 231 -7.70 5.38 -0.24
CA PHE A 231 -6.56 5.66 0.63
C PHE A 231 -5.48 6.50 -0.07
N THR A 232 -5.20 6.23 -1.35
CA THR A 232 -4.27 7.07 -2.11
C THR A 232 -4.81 8.49 -2.27
N ALA A 233 -6.11 8.67 -2.52
CA ALA A 233 -6.70 9.99 -2.64
C ALA A 233 -6.60 10.80 -1.34
N ILE A 234 -6.95 10.18 -0.19
CA ILE A 234 -6.82 10.80 1.13
C ILE A 234 -5.36 11.13 1.41
N ALA A 235 -4.46 10.17 1.25
CA ALA A 235 -3.03 10.38 1.51
C ALA A 235 -2.45 11.48 0.61
N SER A 236 -2.85 11.55 -0.66
CA SER A 236 -2.44 12.61 -1.60
C SER A 236 -2.90 13.97 -1.14
N PHE A 237 -4.15 14.08 -0.69
CA PHE A 237 -4.72 15.29 -0.15
C PHE A 237 -3.99 15.76 1.12
N LEU A 238 -3.72 14.86 2.06
CA LEU A 238 -2.99 15.18 3.29
C LEU A 238 -1.56 15.66 3.03
N VAL A 239 -0.87 15.01 2.08
CA VAL A 239 0.46 15.42 1.65
C VAL A 239 0.42 16.80 0.99
N LEU A 240 -0.61 17.07 0.18
CA LEU A 240 -0.78 18.34 -0.52
C LEU A 240 -1.16 19.50 0.41
N GLU A 241 -2.16 19.31 1.27
CA GLU A 241 -2.62 20.32 2.24
C GLU A 241 -1.60 20.59 3.34
N ARG A 242 -0.61 19.71 3.48
CA ARG A 242 0.45 19.82 4.51
C ARG A 242 -0.14 19.79 5.92
N SER A 243 -1.38 19.30 6.04
CA SER A 243 -2.12 19.20 7.28
C SER A 243 -1.68 17.93 8.00
N ARG A 244 -1.45 18.03 9.32
CA ARG A 244 -1.33 16.82 10.14
C ARG A 244 -2.59 15.99 9.94
N LEU A 245 -2.45 14.65 9.87
CA LEU A 245 -3.54 13.68 9.81
C LEU A 245 -4.76 14.17 10.64
N PRO A 246 -5.81 14.72 10.00
CA PRO A 246 -7.00 15.14 10.69
C PRO A 246 -7.73 13.86 11.06
N VAL A 247 -7.44 13.37 12.27
CA VAL A 247 -7.94 12.09 12.79
C VAL A 247 -9.44 11.97 12.58
N ARG A 248 -10.19 13.07 12.75
CA ARG A 248 -11.63 13.12 12.45
C ARG A 248 -11.97 12.79 10.98
N THR A 249 -11.30 13.39 10.00
CA THR A 249 -11.54 13.10 8.57
C THR A 249 -11.13 11.68 8.20
N VAL A 250 -10.02 11.18 8.77
CA VAL A 250 -9.60 9.78 8.57
C VAL A 250 -10.62 8.82 9.16
N LEU A 251 -11.11 9.09 10.38
CA LEU A 251 -12.16 8.29 11.02
C LEU A 251 -13.48 8.34 10.26
N LEU A 252 -13.92 9.52 9.80
CA LEU A 252 -15.15 9.68 9.02
C LEU A 252 -15.06 8.98 7.67
N THR A 253 -13.93 9.09 6.97
CA THR A 253 -13.73 8.42 5.69
C THR A 253 -13.60 6.91 5.87
N GLY A 254 -12.90 6.47 6.92
CA GLY A 254 -12.88 5.06 7.33
C GLY A 254 -14.27 4.53 7.65
N ALA A 255 -15.08 5.28 8.39
CA ALA A 255 -16.47 4.94 8.68
C ALA A 255 -17.33 4.88 7.41
N ALA A 256 -17.12 5.78 6.44
CA ALA A 256 -17.82 5.76 5.16
C ALA A 256 -17.43 4.56 4.25
N LEU A 257 -16.20 4.05 4.41
CA LEU A 257 -15.74 2.85 3.71
C LEU A 257 -16.35 1.56 4.29
N ILE A 258 -16.79 1.56 5.55
CA ILE A 258 -17.38 0.37 6.19
C ILE A 258 -18.66 -0.08 5.46
N PRO A 259 -19.69 0.75 5.22
CA PRO A 259 -20.86 0.36 4.45
C PRO A 259 -20.52 -0.18 3.06
N LEU A 260 -19.56 0.44 2.37
CA LEU A 260 -19.16 0.03 1.03
C LEU A 260 -18.43 -1.32 1.03
N TYR A 261 -17.56 -1.54 2.03
CA TYR A 261 -16.93 -2.83 2.29
C TYR A 261 -17.95 -3.92 2.62
N LEU A 262 -18.93 -3.61 3.48
CA LEU A 262 -20.00 -4.53 3.85
C LEU A 262 -20.89 -4.87 2.65
N LEU A 263 -21.24 -3.89 1.82
CA LEU A 263 -22.02 -4.08 0.60
C LEU A 263 -21.27 -4.99 -0.38
N LEU A 264 -19.99 -4.75 -0.63
CA LEU A 264 -19.18 -5.62 -1.49
C LEU A 264 -19.01 -7.03 -0.91
N THR A 265 -18.98 -7.15 0.42
CA THR A 265 -18.91 -8.44 1.09
C THR A 265 -20.22 -9.21 0.97
N ALA A 266 -21.37 -8.53 1.07
CA ALA A 266 -22.69 -9.12 0.86
C ALA A 266 -22.98 -9.44 -0.62
N ALA A 267 -22.45 -8.64 -1.55
CA ALA A 267 -22.56 -8.87 -2.98
C ALA A 267 -21.78 -10.12 -3.43
N ARG A 268 -20.73 -10.51 -2.68
CA ARG A 268 -20.11 -11.82 -2.83
C ARG A 268 -20.99 -12.86 -2.13
N SER A 269 -21.47 -13.83 -2.89
CA SER A 269 -22.31 -14.94 -2.44
C SER A 269 -21.59 -15.96 -1.53
N HIS A 270 -20.79 -15.53 -0.56
CA HIS A 270 -20.19 -16.41 0.45
C HIS A 270 -21.09 -16.46 1.69
N SER A 271 -21.48 -17.66 2.12
CA SER A 271 -22.16 -17.82 3.41
C SER A 271 -21.19 -17.53 4.57
N ALA A 272 -21.71 -17.00 5.68
CA ALA A 272 -20.90 -16.80 6.89
C ALA A 272 -20.30 -18.13 7.38
N ALA A 273 -21.03 -19.24 7.22
CA ALA A 273 -20.55 -20.59 7.52
C ALA A 273 -19.33 -20.97 6.66
N TYR A 274 -19.36 -20.67 5.36
CA TYR A 274 -18.23 -20.91 4.46
C TYR A 274 -17.00 -20.09 4.86
N LEU A 275 -17.16 -18.79 5.14
CA LEU A 275 -16.04 -17.93 5.56
C LEU A 275 -15.44 -18.38 6.90
N ASN A 276 -16.28 -18.76 7.86
CA ASN A 276 -15.80 -19.30 9.14
C ASN A 276 -15.07 -20.63 8.96
N GLY A 277 -15.50 -21.48 8.01
CA GLY A 277 -14.78 -22.69 7.61
C GLY A 277 -13.44 -22.41 6.93
N ILE A 278 -13.30 -21.30 6.20
CA ILE A 278 -12.00 -20.89 5.67
C ILE A 278 -11.09 -20.37 6.78
N PHE A 279 -11.58 -19.49 7.64
CA PHE A 279 -10.76 -18.77 8.62
C PHE A 279 -10.38 -19.61 9.84
N GLU A 280 -11.18 -20.62 10.17
CA GLU A 280 -10.93 -21.59 11.27
C GLU A 280 -10.57 -20.91 12.60
N MET A 281 -11.34 -19.89 12.97
CA MET A 281 -11.10 -19.13 14.21
C MET A 281 -11.24 -20.02 15.45
N LYS A 282 -10.35 -19.87 16.43
CA LYS A 282 -10.41 -20.61 17.70
C LYS A 282 -11.65 -20.27 18.54
N ARG A 283 -12.21 -19.08 18.33
CA ARG A 283 -13.45 -18.59 18.96
C ARG A 283 -14.42 -18.15 17.88
N ASN A 284 -15.73 -18.23 18.16
CA ASN A 284 -16.78 -17.77 17.26
C ASN A 284 -16.85 -16.23 17.25
N LEU A 285 -15.89 -15.59 16.57
CA LEU A 285 -15.84 -14.16 16.38
C LEU A 285 -16.70 -13.76 15.17
N PRO A 286 -17.37 -12.58 15.19
CA PRO A 286 -18.11 -12.09 14.05
C PRO A 286 -17.24 -11.97 12.79
N VAL A 287 -17.82 -12.23 11.61
CA VAL A 287 -17.12 -12.22 10.32
C VAL A 287 -16.40 -10.89 10.06
N PHE A 288 -16.98 -9.77 10.47
CA PHE A 288 -16.37 -8.45 10.31
C PHE A 288 -15.12 -8.22 11.20
N VAL A 289 -14.88 -9.07 12.20
CA VAL A 289 -13.65 -9.08 13.02
C VAL A 289 -12.68 -10.14 12.52
N SER A 290 -13.16 -11.36 12.28
CA SER A 290 -12.31 -12.48 11.85
C SER A 290 -11.70 -12.25 10.48
N GLN A 291 -12.44 -11.61 9.56
CA GLN A 291 -11.99 -11.37 8.19
C GLN A 291 -10.82 -10.37 8.11
N PRO A 292 -10.90 -9.14 8.67
CA PRO A 292 -9.74 -8.25 8.68
C PRO A 292 -8.54 -8.84 9.43
N TYR A 293 -8.79 -9.56 10.54
CA TYR A 293 -7.74 -10.21 11.30
C TYR A 293 -6.95 -11.22 10.46
N ILE A 294 -7.64 -12.18 9.85
CA ILE A 294 -6.98 -13.27 9.13
C ILE A 294 -6.25 -12.78 7.88
N TYR A 295 -6.77 -11.75 7.20
CA TYR A 295 -6.10 -11.11 6.06
C TYR A 295 -4.85 -10.31 6.43
N ILE A 296 -4.59 -10.08 7.72
CA ILE A 296 -3.32 -9.54 8.22
C ILE A 296 -2.45 -10.70 8.73
N ALA A 297 -3.00 -11.47 9.66
CA ALA A 297 -2.28 -12.47 10.43
C ALA A 297 -1.73 -13.61 9.57
N ASN A 298 -2.55 -14.14 8.66
CA ASN A 298 -2.19 -15.30 7.84
C ASN A 298 -1.08 -15.01 6.84
N ASN A 299 -0.84 -13.75 6.47
CA ASN A 299 0.22 -13.42 5.52
C ASN A 299 1.60 -13.67 6.12
N TYR A 300 1.75 -13.50 7.43
CA TYR A 300 2.96 -13.88 8.14
C TYR A 300 3.07 -15.39 8.30
N ASP A 301 1.96 -16.11 8.47
CA ASP A 301 1.98 -17.57 8.49
C ASP A 301 2.30 -18.16 7.10
N ASN A 302 1.86 -17.52 6.01
CA ASN A 302 2.29 -17.83 4.64
C ASN A 302 3.80 -17.60 4.46
N LEU A 303 4.34 -16.51 5.03
CA LEU A 303 5.77 -16.26 5.02
C LEU A 303 6.54 -17.32 5.85
N ASN A 304 6.01 -17.72 7.01
CA ASN A 304 6.60 -18.79 7.80
C ASN A 304 6.60 -20.13 7.05
N CYS A 305 5.50 -20.44 6.35
CA CYS A 305 5.40 -21.59 5.45
C CYS A 305 6.47 -21.54 4.36
N LEU A 306 6.64 -20.39 3.69
CA LEU A 306 7.71 -20.19 2.70
C LEU A 306 9.11 -20.46 3.28
N ILE A 307 9.42 -19.94 4.46
CA ILE A 307 10.73 -20.14 5.11
C ILE A 307 11.01 -21.62 5.35
N ARG A 308 9.99 -22.37 5.78
CA ARG A 308 10.10 -23.77 6.13
C ARG A 308 10.21 -24.67 4.90
N GLU A 309 9.46 -24.37 3.85
CA GLU A 309 9.19 -25.30 2.75
C GLU A 309 9.93 -24.97 1.45
N LEU A 310 10.49 -23.77 1.30
CA LEU A 310 11.17 -23.36 0.06
C LEU A 310 12.44 -24.21 -0.15
N PRO A 311 12.51 -25.05 -1.21
CA PRO A 311 13.65 -25.93 -1.41
C PRO A 311 14.88 -25.20 -1.96
N ARG A 312 14.66 -24.14 -2.75
CA ARG A 312 15.72 -23.33 -3.36
C ARG A 312 15.22 -21.93 -3.67
N HIS A 313 16.12 -20.96 -3.52
CA HIS A 313 15.87 -19.57 -3.88
C HIS A 313 15.83 -19.38 -5.41
N SER A 314 14.99 -18.45 -5.88
CA SER A 314 14.83 -18.18 -7.33
C SER A 314 15.69 -17.04 -7.89
N PHE A 315 16.57 -16.47 -7.08
CA PHE A 315 17.61 -15.52 -7.50
C PHE A 315 17.11 -14.32 -8.33
N GLY A 316 15.94 -13.79 -7.98
CA GLY A 316 15.38 -12.55 -8.52
C GLY A 316 14.21 -12.75 -9.48
N LEU A 317 13.92 -13.99 -9.90
CA LEU A 317 12.83 -14.27 -10.85
C LEU A 317 11.48 -13.76 -10.34
N ARG A 318 11.23 -13.84 -9.02
CA ARG A 318 9.94 -13.48 -8.43
C ARG A 318 9.79 -11.97 -8.27
N MET A 319 10.80 -11.29 -7.73
CA MET A 319 10.83 -9.82 -7.59
C MET A 319 10.85 -9.12 -8.95
N LEU A 320 11.43 -9.75 -9.98
CA LEU A 320 11.43 -9.23 -11.35
C LEU A 320 10.14 -9.55 -12.15
N PHE A 321 9.12 -10.16 -11.52
CA PHE A 321 7.84 -10.43 -12.18
C PHE A 321 7.23 -9.23 -12.92
N PRO A 322 7.30 -7.97 -12.42
CA PRO A 322 6.87 -6.80 -13.18
C PRO A 322 7.58 -6.64 -14.52
N LEU A 323 8.90 -6.88 -14.58
CA LEU A 323 9.67 -6.81 -15.80
C LEU A 323 9.18 -7.85 -16.82
N TRP A 324 8.98 -9.09 -16.38
CA TRP A 324 8.50 -10.18 -17.25
C TRP A 324 7.07 -9.96 -17.73
N ALA A 325 6.22 -9.39 -16.88
CA ALA A 325 4.82 -9.15 -17.17
C ALA A 325 4.61 -7.95 -18.10
N LEU A 326 5.33 -6.84 -17.89
CA LEU A 326 5.19 -5.61 -18.66
C LEU A 326 5.92 -5.66 -20.01
N SER A 327 7.02 -6.41 -20.10
CA SER A 327 7.70 -6.67 -21.39
C SER A 327 6.98 -7.70 -22.27
N GLY A 328 6.04 -8.47 -21.72
CA GLY A 328 5.40 -9.60 -22.40
C GLY A 328 6.26 -10.86 -22.45
N LEU A 329 7.48 -10.87 -21.89
CA LEU A 329 8.39 -12.02 -21.88
C LEU A 329 7.76 -13.27 -21.26
N LYS A 330 6.86 -13.11 -20.27
CA LYS A 330 6.13 -14.24 -19.67
C LYS A 330 5.26 -15.03 -20.66
N LEU A 331 4.86 -14.41 -21.79
CA LEU A 331 4.09 -15.07 -22.85
C LEU A 331 4.98 -15.93 -23.74
N ILE A 332 6.26 -15.56 -23.87
CA ILE A 332 7.25 -16.25 -24.70
C ILE A 332 7.92 -17.36 -23.89
N VAL A 333 8.25 -17.08 -22.61
CA VAL A 333 8.93 -17.99 -21.70
C VAL A 333 8.10 -18.14 -20.41
N PRO A 334 7.09 -19.04 -20.40
CA PRO A 334 6.20 -19.21 -19.24
C PRO A 334 6.93 -19.62 -17.96
N SER A 335 8.06 -20.30 -18.08
CA SER A 335 8.89 -20.75 -16.95
C SER A 335 9.42 -19.61 -16.10
N LEU A 336 9.51 -18.37 -16.62
CA LEU A 336 9.87 -17.17 -15.85
C LEU A 336 8.86 -16.86 -14.73
N THR A 337 7.64 -17.39 -14.83
CA THR A 337 6.54 -17.06 -13.91
C THR A 337 5.90 -18.30 -13.26
N ALA A 338 6.37 -19.49 -13.62
CA ALA A 338 5.89 -20.78 -13.09
C ALA A 338 6.54 -21.12 -11.74
N LEU A 339 6.49 -20.18 -10.78
CA LEU A 339 7.03 -20.38 -9.44
C LEU A 339 5.90 -20.79 -8.48
N PRO A 340 6.09 -21.84 -7.66
CA PRO A 340 5.09 -22.25 -6.69
C PRO A 340 4.83 -21.14 -5.66
N LEU A 341 3.60 -21.14 -5.14
CA LEU A 341 3.18 -20.25 -4.08
C LEU A 341 3.05 -21.05 -2.78
N PHE A 342 3.89 -20.74 -1.80
CA PHE A 342 3.87 -21.37 -0.48
C PHE A 342 2.93 -20.59 0.44
N VAL A 343 1.77 -21.18 0.71
CA VAL A 343 0.70 -20.60 1.52
C VAL A 343 0.13 -21.67 2.43
N THR A 344 -0.42 -21.27 3.58
CA THR A 344 -1.07 -22.18 4.52
C THR A 344 -2.39 -22.72 3.99
N LYS A 345 -3.08 -21.93 3.15
CA LYS A 345 -4.39 -22.26 2.59
C LYS A 345 -4.58 -21.62 1.23
N THR A 346 -5.19 -22.34 0.30
CA THR A 346 -5.37 -21.92 -1.10
C THR A 346 -6.24 -20.69 -1.29
N GLU A 347 -7.10 -20.38 -0.33
CA GLU A 347 -8.02 -19.25 -0.34
C GLU A 347 -7.40 -17.99 0.30
N LEU A 348 -6.28 -18.13 1.02
CA LEU A 348 -5.59 -17.06 1.75
C LEU A 348 -4.22 -16.79 1.12
N THR A 349 -4.22 -16.30 -0.11
CA THR A 349 -3.00 -16.15 -0.95
C THR A 349 -2.34 -14.77 -0.87
N THR A 350 -2.70 -13.95 0.13
CA THR A 350 -2.07 -12.65 0.37
C THR A 350 -0.72 -12.82 1.08
N LEU A 351 0.23 -11.91 0.84
CA LEU A 351 1.64 -12.10 1.18
C LEU A 351 2.20 -10.83 1.82
N THR A 352 3.17 -10.95 2.72
CA THR A 352 3.82 -9.75 3.26
C THR A 352 4.75 -9.11 2.22
N LEU A 353 5.09 -7.84 2.43
CA LEU A 353 5.99 -7.06 1.57
C LEU A 353 7.35 -7.74 1.33
N PHE A 354 7.82 -8.54 2.30
CA PHE A 354 9.13 -9.21 2.26
C PHE A 354 9.08 -10.63 1.70
N TYR A 355 7.91 -11.16 1.36
CA TYR A 355 7.76 -12.54 0.91
C TYR A 355 8.63 -12.86 -0.31
N ASP A 356 8.57 -12.03 -1.35
CA ASP A 356 9.33 -12.28 -2.58
C ASP A 356 10.83 -12.04 -2.39
N ALA A 357 11.22 -11.12 -1.50
CA ALA A 357 12.62 -10.89 -1.15
C ALA A 357 13.24 -12.11 -0.45
N TRP A 358 12.49 -12.74 0.46
CA TRP A 358 12.89 -14.02 1.04
C TRP A 358 12.93 -15.13 -0.02
N TYR A 359 11.90 -15.21 -0.85
CA TYR A 359 11.80 -16.24 -1.89
C TYR A 359 13.05 -16.21 -2.79
N ASP A 360 13.46 -15.03 -3.24
CA ASP A 360 14.56 -14.89 -4.20
C ASP A 360 15.94 -14.99 -3.59
N PHE A 361 16.18 -14.53 -2.36
CA PHE A 361 17.54 -14.43 -1.82
C PHE A 361 17.64 -14.68 -0.29
N GLY A 362 16.59 -15.20 0.34
CA GLY A 362 16.56 -15.49 1.78
C GLY A 362 16.84 -14.26 2.64
N VAL A 363 17.65 -14.43 3.68
CA VAL A 363 18.04 -13.36 4.62
C VAL A 363 18.69 -12.17 3.89
N LEU A 364 19.57 -12.43 2.91
CA LEU A 364 20.23 -11.38 2.14
C LEU A 364 19.23 -10.54 1.35
N GLY A 365 18.21 -11.18 0.77
CA GLY A 365 17.11 -10.48 0.10
C GLY A 365 16.35 -9.57 1.02
N VAL A 366 15.95 -10.09 2.19
CA VAL A 366 15.21 -9.31 3.19
C VAL A 366 16.00 -8.10 3.68
N VAL A 367 17.29 -8.28 4.00
CA VAL A 367 18.18 -7.20 4.47
C VAL A 367 18.41 -6.15 3.38
N SER A 368 18.79 -6.58 2.17
CA SER A 368 19.07 -5.65 1.07
C SER A 368 17.83 -4.89 0.62
N PHE A 369 16.69 -5.58 0.48
CA PHE A 369 15.42 -4.97 0.12
C PHE A 369 14.94 -3.98 1.19
N SER A 370 15.09 -4.32 2.48
CA SER A 370 14.79 -3.42 3.58
C SER A 370 15.63 -2.14 3.54
N ALA A 371 16.95 -2.26 3.30
CA ALA A 371 17.84 -1.12 3.17
C ALA A 371 17.47 -0.24 1.96
N LEU A 372 17.18 -0.85 0.80
CA LEU A 372 16.74 -0.12 -0.40
C LEU A 372 15.42 0.61 -0.16
N LEU A 373 14.46 -0.03 0.52
CA LEU A 373 13.19 0.59 0.87
C LEU A 373 13.38 1.78 1.83
N ALA A 374 14.29 1.66 2.79
CA ALA A 374 14.65 2.76 3.69
C ALA A 374 15.33 3.94 2.96
N LEU A 375 16.23 3.65 2.02
CA LEU A 375 16.85 4.68 1.18
C LEU A 375 15.82 5.38 0.29
N LEU A 376 14.87 4.63 -0.27
CA LEU A 376 13.74 5.19 -1.02
C LEU A 376 12.92 6.12 -0.12
N VAL A 377 12.55 5.68 1.07
CA VAL A 377 11.81 6.49 2.05
C VAL A 377 12.55 7.78 2.39
N LEU A 378 13.84 7.70 2.69
CA LEU A 378 14.67 8.88 2.96
C LEU A 378 14.66 9.84 1.78
N TRP A 379 14.86 9.34 0.56
CA TRP A 379 14.82 10.15 -0.64
C TRP A 379 13.46 10.83 -0.81
N MET A 380 12.36 10.10 -0.59
CA MET A 380 10.99 10.63 -0.70
C MET A 380 10.74 11.73 0.32
N GLU A 381 11.11 11.53 1.59
CA GLU A 381 10.87 12.48 2.67
C GLU A 381 11.64 13.79 2.48
N HIS A 382 12.83 13.75 1.87
CA HIS A 382 13.56 14.96 1.49
C HIS A 382 12.94 15.59 0.24
N ARG A 383 12.69 14.79 -0.81
CA ARG A 383 12.20 15.29 -2.10
C ARG A 383 10.77 15.83 -2.05
N VAL A 384 9.90 15.31 -1.19
CA VAL A 384 8.51 15.81 -1.10
C VAL A 384 8.48 17.26 -0.62
N ARG A 385 9.50 17.69 0.12
CA ARG A 385 9.61 19.07 0.62
C ARG A 385 10.19 20.03 -0.39
N ASP A 386 11.12 19.56 -1.21
CA ASP A 386 11.75 20.34 -2.28
C ASP A 386 10.92 20.32 -3.58
N SER A 387 10.07 19.30 -3.77
CA SER A 387 9.30 19.12 -4.99
C SER A 387 8.13 20.08 -5.03
N HIS A 388 8.22 21.06 -5.92
CA HIS A 388 7.14 21.98 -6.23
C HIS A 388 6.00 21.34 -7.05
N HIS A 389 6.12 20.09 -7.51
CA HIS A 389 5.14 19.46 -8.39
C HIS A 389 4.09 18.64 -7.59
N PRO A 390 2.78 18.98 -7.64
CA PRO A 390 1.72 18.29 -6.90
C PRO A 390 1.59 16.79 -7.19
N LEU A 391 1.86 16.32 -8.42
CA LEU A 391 1.85 14.88 -8.73
C LEU A 391 2.95 14.08 -8.01
N PHE A 392 4.01 14.73 -7.49
CA PHE A 392 4.94 14.05 -6.59
C PHE A 392 4.27 13.68 -5.26
N CYS A 393 3.27 14.46 -4.81
CA CYS A 393 2.49 14.14 -3.62
C CYS A 393 1.69 12.85 -3.81
N VAL A 394 1.16 12.61 -5.02
CA VAL A 394 0.49 11.34 -5.37
C VAL A 394 1.47 10.17 -5.32
N PHE A 395 2.66 10.36 -5.89
CA PHE A 395 3.71 9.33 -5.84
C PHE A 395 4.10 8.99 -4.39
N TYR A 396 4.34 10.02 -3.55
CA TYR A 396 4.63 9.87 -2.13
C TYR A 396 3.49 9.17 -1.38
N ALA A 397 2.25 9.59 -1.62
CA ALA A 397 1.05 9.02 -1.01
C ALA A 397 0.88 7.54 -1.37
N GLN A 398 1.14 7.17 -2.63
CA GLN A 398 1.08 5.79 -3.08
C GLN A 398 2.08 4.91 -2.31
N ILE A 399 3.33 5.37 -2.16
CA ILE A 399 4.35 4.67 -1.35
C ILE A 399 3.89 4.56 0.10
N ALA A 400 3.30 5.62 0.67
CA ALA A 400 2.78 5.57 2.04
C ALA A 400 1.67 4.53 2.22
N VAL A 401 0.76 4.39 1.26
CA VAL A 401 -0.29 3.35 1.29
C VAL A 401 0.32 1.95 1.15
N TYR A 402 1.35 1.78 0.32
CA TYR A 402 2.05 0.49 0.22
C TYR A 402 2.75 0.11 1.54
N LEU A 403 3.38 1.08 2.20
CA LEU A 403 3.98 0.87 3.52
C LEU A 403 2.92 0.63 4.61
N SER A 404 1.76 1.29 4.54
CA SER A 404 0.67 1.09 5.52
C SER A 404 0.02 -0.28 5.39
N LEU A 405 0.14 -0.91 4.22
CA LEU A 405 -0.33 -2.25 3.90
C LEU A 405 0.86 -3.22 3.67
N SER A 406 1.98 -3.01 4.36
CA SER A 406 3.18 -3.85 4.24
C SER A 406 2.94 -5.32 4.66
N PHE A 407 1.91 -5.57 5.46
CA PHE A 407 1.48 -6.92 5.82
C PHE A 407 0.72 -7.64 4.70
N PHE A 408 0.26 -6.94 3.64
CA PHE A 408 -0.81 -7.43 2.77
C PHE A 408 -0.39 -7.92 1.38
N THR A 409 0.59 -7.29 0.74
CA THR A 409 1.03 -7.69 -0.60
C THR A 409 2.50 -7.35 -0.87
N THR A 410 3.10 -8.07 -1.83
CA THR A 410 4.44 -7.81 -2.36
C THR A 410 4.42 -6.69 -3.40
N TRP A 411 4.15 -5.46 -2.94
CA TRP A 411 3.90 -4.29 -3.80
C TRP A 411 4.91 -4.11 -4.94
N PHE A 412 6.21 -4.28 -4.67
CA PHE A 412 7.26 -4.04 -5.66
C PHE A 412 7.49 -5.20 -6.63
N SER A 413 6.88 -6.35 -6.40
CA SER A 413 6.82 -7.46 -7.37
C SER A 413 5.49 -7.48 -8.12
N ASN A 414 4.57 -6.54 -7.85
CA ASN A 414 3.28 -6.46 -8.51
C ASN A 414 3.39 -5.59 -9.79
N PRO A 415 3.09 -6.11 -10.99
CA PRO A 415 3.18 -5.34 -12.22
C PRO A 415 2.26 -4.09 -12.24
N ALA A 416 1.08 -4.17 -11.62
CA ALA A 416 0.15 -3.05 -11.57
C ALA A 416 0.72 -1.86 -10.78
N THR A 417 1.50 -2.13 -9.73
CA THR A 417 2.19 -1.08 -8.96
C THR A 417 3.15 -0.27 -9.83
N TRP A 418 3.93 -0.94 -10.68
CA TRP A 418 4.84 -0.27 -11.62
C TRP A 418 4.08 0.45 -12.73
N PHE A 419 2.97 -0.11 -13.20
CA PHE A 419 2.09 0.56 -14.16
C PHE A 419 1.57 1.89 -13.60
N TYR A 420 1.11 1.89 -12.34
CA TYR A 420 0.69 3.11 -11.66
C TYR A 420 1.81 4.14 -11.52
N PHE A 421 3.05 3.72 -11.23
CA PHE A 421 4.18 4.64 -11.19
C PHE A 421 4.49 5.24 -12.57
N MET A 422 4.45 4.43 -13.63
CA MET A 422 4.62 4.91 -15.01
C MET A 422 3.52 5.91 -15.39
N GLU A 423 2.27 5.65 -14.98
CA GLU A 423 1.14 6.55 -15.23
C GLU A 423 1.29 7.89 -14.51
N ILE A 424 1.67 7.89 -13.22
CA ILE A 424 1.95 9.12 -12.47
C ILE A 424 3.10 9.90 -13.13
N ALA A 425 4.15 9.21 -13.57
CA ALA A 425 5.29 9.82 -14.25
C ALA A 425 4.90 10.41 -15.62
N ALA A 426 4.14 9.67 -16.43
CA ALA A 426 3.65 10.13 -17.72
C ALA A 426 2.74 11.36 -17.57
N LEU A 427 1.81 11.34 -16.61
CA LEU A 427 0.95 12.48 -16.33
C LEU A 427 1.77 13.69 -15.84
N ARG A 428 2.79 13.47 -15.00
CA ARG A 428 3.72 14.53 -14.59
C ARG A 428 4.46 15.17 -15.76
N LEU A 429 4.96 14.37 -16.69
CA LEU A 429 5.62 14.87 -17.91
C LEU A 429 4.65 15.65 -18.79
N PHE A 430 3.42 15.15 -18.96
CA PHE A 430 2.37 15.79 -19.75
C PHE A 430 1.95 17.15 -19.18
N VAL A 431 1.70 17.21 -17.87
CA VAL A 431 1.30 18.43 -17.17
C VAL A 431 2.39 19.50 -17.25
N GLY A 432 3.66 19.10 -17.08
CA GLY A 432 4.80 20.00 -17.08
C GLY A 432 4.77 21.02 -15.93
N SER A 433 5.84 21.81 -15.79
CA SER A 433 5.81 23.02 -14.98
C SER A 433 5.07 24.11 -15.75
N ALA A 434 4.23 24.92 -15.10
CA ALA A 434 3.67 26.09 -15.75
C ALA A 434 4.84 27.01 -16.15
N THR A 435 5.07 27.14 -17.45
CA THR A 435 5.79 28.28 -17.99
C THR A 435 5.10 29.52 -17.45
N ARG A 436 5.86 30.37 -16.72
CA ARG A 436 5.39 31.73 -16.40
C ARG A 436 4.88 32.29 -17.73
N ARG A 437 3.58 32.57 -17.84
CA ARG A 437 3.09 33.45 -18.89
C ARG A 437 3.92 34.72 -18.77
N THR A 438 4.81 34.94 -19.74
CA THR A 438 5.46 36.21 -19.99
C THR A 438 4.36 37.21 -20.31
N GLY A 439 3.82 37.81 -19.27
CA GLY A 439 2.77 38.81 -19.32
C GLY A 439 3.31 40.12 -18.75
N TYR A 440 4.28 40.70 -19.45
CA TYR A 440 4.43 42.15 -19.57
C TYR A 440 4.95 42.39 -20.98
N GLY A 441 4.03 42.79 -21.87
CA GLY A 441 4.38 43.45 -23.12
C GLY A 441 4.94 44.84 -22.80
N PRO A 442 5.75 45.43 -23.69
CA PRO A 442 6.28 46.76 -23.48
C PRO A 442 5.13 47.77 -23.55
N VAL A 443 5.02 48.61 -22.52
CA VAL A 443 4.41 49.94 -22.61
C VAL A 443 5.44 50.92 -22.10
#